data_AF-A0AAJ6NNK4-F1
#
_entry.id   AF-A0AAJ6NNK4-F1
#
_cell.length_a   1.000
_cell.length_b   1.000
_cell.length_c   1.000
_cell.angle_alpha   90.00
_cell.angle_beta   90.00
_cell.angle_gamma   90.00
#
_symmetry.space_group_name_H-M   'P 1'
#
loop_
_entity.id
_entity.type
_entity.pdbx_description
1 polymer ?
#
loop_
_entity_poly.entity_id
_entity_poly.type
_entity_poly.pdbx_seq_one_letter_code
_entity_poly.pdbx_strand_id
1 'polypeptide(L)'
;MKIPIKQICREFYLLSNRLSLVEKLIYCSFGIVLIRAIYLTIINLWQTIITSIIAKSQIIYAIFLGIIVFGLGFYLYISIVKYKQNRLEGSSLDDDINEPRNIYPEGNYNENINVNGDHIEIHGDVININQNFSEVAQEIRELITELQNQGYSEEEAKTEIATELAEEARKKPKVRKKLFMWKKSFSTNTKRTNDENEIAREVVTSATVYSHTSSKDFTEVVSGCYQKLDELLKARKWEEAGDFQEIN
;
A
#
# COMPACT_ATOMS: atom_id res chain seq x y z
N MET A 1 -16.79 24.62 49.63
CA MET A 1 -17.80 25.59 50.14
C MET A 1 -18.98 25.58 49.17
N LYS A 2 -20.05 24.81 49.44
CA LYS A 2 -21.26 24.81 48.60
C LYS A 2 -22.18 25.92 49.13
N ILE A 3 -22.21 27.06 48.44
CA ILE A 3 -23.20 28.09 48.77
C ILE A 3 -24.56 27.56 48.30
N PRO A 4 -25.55 27.36 49.19
CA PRO A 4 -26.84 26.81 48.78
C PRO A 4 -27.57 27.89 48.00
N ILE A 5 -27.60 27.77 46.66
CA ILE A 5 -28.32 28.66 45.73
C ILE A 5 -29.75 28.95 46.21
N LYS A 6 -30.38 27.97 46.87
CA LYS A 6 -31.72 28.08 47.48
C LYS A 6 -31.83 29.19 48.54
N GLN A 7 -30.78 29.43 49.33
CA GLN A 7 -30.77 30.48 50.36
C GLN A 7 -30.70 31.88 49.72
N ILE A 8 -29.87 32.04 48.69
CA ILE A 8 -29.76 33.29 47.93
C ILE A 8 -31.09 33.64 47.26
N CYS A 9 -31.75 32.68 46.61
CA CYS A 9 -33.05 32.92 45.98
C CYS A 9 -34.14 33.34 46.97
N ARG A 10 -34.13 32.77 48.19
CA ARG A 10 -35.09 33.12 49.24
C ARG A 10 -34.90 34.55 49.73
N GLU A 11 -33.66 34.96 49.97
CA GLU A 11 -33.35 36.33 50.40
C GLU A 11 -33.64 37.34 49.29
N PHE A 12 -33.36 37.00 48.03
CA PHE A 12 -33.69 37.84 46.88
C PHE A 12 -35.20 38.03 46.70
N TYR A 13 -36.00 36.97 46.93
CA TYR A 13 -37.46 37.05 46.88
C TYR A 13 -38.03 37.97 47.98
N LEU A 14 -37.49 37.85 49.20
CA LEU A 14 -37.88 38.71 50.33
C LEU A 14 -37.52 40.17 50.08
N LEU A 15 -36.35 40.43 49.48
CA LEU A 15 -35.93 41.76 49.09
C LEU A 15 -36.91 42.32 48.04
N SER A 16 -37.14 41.58 46.95
CA SER A 16 -38.02 41.99 45.85
C SER A 16 -39.44 42.34 46.31
N ASN A 17 -39.97 41.65 47.32
CA ASN A 17 -41.32 41.93 47.81
C ASN A 17 -41.44 43.23 48.63
N ARG A 18 -40.34 43.79 49.11
CA ARG A 18 -40.32 45.05 49.90
C ARG A 18 -40.12 46.31 49.06
N LEU A 19 -39.70 46.19 47.80
CA LEU A 19 -39.42 47.35 46.96
C LEU A 19 -40.67 47.87 46.24
N SER A 20 -40.72 49.19 46.06
CA SER A 20 -41.74 49.88 45.26
C SER A 20 -41.63 49.51 43.77
N LEU A 21 -42.70 49.77 43.01
CA LEU A 21 -42.76 49.44 41.58
C LEU A 21 -41.66 50.15 40.78
N VAL A 22 -41.37 51.42 41.10
CA VAL A 22 -40.31 52.20 40.43
C VAL A 22 -38.93 51.59 40.69
N GLU A 23 -38.64 51.20 41.94
CA GLU A 23 -37.35 50.59 42.25
C GLU A 23 -37.20 49.22 41.56
N LYS A 24 -38.27 48.42 41.48
CA LYS A 24 -38.27 47.16 40.71
C LYS A 24 -37.91 47.37 39.25
N LEU A 25 -38.42 48.42 38.61
CA LEU A 25 -38.07 48.77 37.23
C LEU A 25 -36.59 49.15 37.10
N ILE A 26 -36.05 49.92 38.05
CA ILE A 26 -34.63 50.30 38.07
C ILE A 26 -33.75 49.04 38.20
N TYR A 27 -34.03 48.17 39.18
CA TYR A 27 -33.28 46.92 39.37
C TYR A 27 -33.39 45.98 38.16
N CYS A 28 -34.56 45.90 37.52
CA CYS A 28 -34.74 45.11 36.31
C CYS A 28 -33.90 45.66 35.15
N SER A 29 -33.91 46.98 34.93
CA SER A 29 -33.11 47.62 33.89
C SER A 29 -31.61 47.41 34.11
N PHE A 30 -31.14 47.53 35.37
CA PHE A 30 -29.77 47.27 35.75
C PHE A 30 -29.37 45.80 35.52
N GLY A 31 -30.26 44.86 35.87
CA GLY A 31 -30.07 43.43 35.60
C GLY A 31 -29.91 43.13 34.12
N ILE A 32 -30.73 43.72 33.25
CA ILE A 32 -30.63 43.55 31.79
C ILE A 32 -29.29 44.09 31.25
N VAL A 33 -28.86 45.28 31.71
CA VAL A 33 -27.57 45.87 31.32
C VAL A 33 -26.41 44.99 31.77
N LEU A 34 -26.48 44.44 32.98
CA LEU A 34 -25.43 43.59 33.55
C LEU A 34 -25.34 42.24 32.83
N ILE A 35 -26.49 41.61 32.54
CA ILE A 35 -26.55 40.39 31.71
C ILE A 35 -25.98 40.65 30.32
N ARG A 36 -26.32 41.77 29.69
CA ARG A 36 -25.79 42.14 28.37
C ARG A 36 -24.28 42.35 28.40
N ALA A 37 -23.76 43.02 29.43
CA ALA A 37 -22.32 43.20 29.61
C ALA A 37 -21.58 41.86 29.76
N ILE A 38 -22.12 40.94 30.58
CA ILE A 38 -21.57 39.58 30.75
C ILE A 38 -21.63 38.80 29.43
N TYR A 39 -22.73 38.91 28.69
CA TYR A 39 -22.88 38.22 27.41
C TYR A 39 -21.84 38.69 26.39
N LEU A 40 -21.61 40.01 26.29
CA LEU A 40 -20.61 40.57 25.38
C LEU A 40 -19.18 40.17 25.75
N THR A 41 -18.83 40.13 27.04
CA THR A 41 -17.50 39.70 27.47
C THR A 41 -17.25 38.22 27.15
N ILE A 42 -18.26 37.36 27.33
CA ILE A 42 -18.18 35.95 26.96
C ILE A 42 -17.96 35.79 25.45
N ILE A 43 -18.70 36.53 24.61
CA ILE A 43 -18.51 36.48 23.14
C ILE A 43 -17.09 36.89 22.75
N ASN A 44 -16.59 38.00 23.29
CA ASN A 44 -15.25 38.49 22.96
C ASN A 44 -14.16 37.49 23.38
N LEU A 45 -14.35 36.82 24.53
CA LEU A 45 -13.46 35.75 24.98
C LEU A 45 -13.46 34.57 24.00
N TRP A 46 -14.65 34.12 23.56
CA TRP A 46 -14.79 33.05 22.58
C TRP A 46 -14.17 33.41 21.22
N GLN A 47 -14.37 34.63 20.73
CA GLN A 47 -13.75 35.09 19.49
C GLN A 47 -12.21 35.10 19.58
N THR A 48 -11.66 35.51 20.71
CA THR A 48 -10.20 35.50 20.93
C THR A 48 -9.64 34.07 20.94
N ILE A 49 -10.37 33.13 21.54
CA ILE A 49 -10.00 31.71 21.54
C ILE A 49 -10.06 31.13 20.12
N ILE A 50 -11.15 31.38 19.38
CA ILE A 50 -11.34 30.88 18.01
C ILE A 50 -10.25 31.43 17.08
N THR A 51 -9.98 32.73 17.14
CA THR A 51 -8.93 33.36 16.32
C THR A 51 -7.55 32.79 16.65
N SER A 52 -7.24 32.54 17.94
CA SER A 52 -5.99 31.87 18.32
C SER A 52 -5.89 30.43 17.80
N ILE A 53 -6.98 29.67 17.77
CA ILE A 53 -7.00 28.29 17.24
C ILE A 53 -6.77 28.32 15.73
N ILE A 54 -7.46 29.20 14.99
CA ILE A 54 -7.33 29.33 13.54
C ILE A 54 -5.91 29.77 13.16
N ALA A 55 -5.33 30.75 13.87
CA ALA A 55 -3.96 31.19 13.60
C ALA A 55 -2.94 30.06 13.79
N LYS A 56 -3.11 29.24 14.85
CA LYS A 56 -2.24 28.07 15.08
C LYS A 56 -2.46 26.97 14.05
N SER A 57 -3.70 26.72 13.62
CA SER A 57 -3.97 25.70 12.61
C SER A 57 -3.41 26.10 11.24
N GLN A 58 -3.47 27.38 10.86
CA GLN A 58 -2.86 27.87 9.62
C GLN A 58 -1.35 27.58 9.54
N ILE A 59 -0.62 27.75 10.65
CA ILE A 59 0.81 27.42 10.71
C ILE A 59 1.03 25.92 10.48
N ILE A 60 0.21 25.07 11.11
CA ILE A 60 0.28 23.62 10.94
C ILE A 60 0.02 23.24 9.48
N TYR A 61 -1.05 23.77 8.87
CA TYR A 61 -1.36 23.52 7.46
C TYR A 61 -0.25 24.02 6.52
N ALA A 62 0.35 25.17 6.79
CA ALA A 62 1.47 25.70 6.01
C ALA A 62 2.70 24.79 6.09
N ILE A 63 3.01 24.22 7.26
CA ILE A 63 4.10 23.25 7.42
C ILE A 63 3.81 21.98 6.62
N PHE A 64 2.61 21.41 6.74
CA PHE A 64 2.21 20.22 5.98
C PHE A 64 2.29 20.45 4.46
N LEU A 65 1.77 21.59 3.99
CA LEU A 65 1.82 21.95 2.58
C LEU A 65 3.26 22.15 2.09
N GLY A 66 4.12 22.75 2.93
CA GLY A 66 5.55 22.88 2.67
C GLY A 66 6.26 21.54 2.52
N ILE A 67 5.97 20.57 3.39
CA ILE A 67 6.54 19.20 3.32
C ILE A 67 6.10 18.51 2.03
N ILE A 68 4.83 18.64 1.63
CA ILE A 68 4.31 18.03 0.40
C ILE A 68 4.99 18.63 -0.84
N VAL A 69 5.08 19.96 -0.93
CA VAL A 69 5.73 20.65 -2.05
C VAL A 69 7.22 20.33 -2.10
N PHE A 70 7.89 20.28 -0.95
CA PHE A 70 9.30 19.90 -0.86
C PHE A 70 9.51 18.45 -1.30
N GLY A 71 8.65 17.52 -0.84
CA GLY A 71 8.70 16.11 -1.23
C GLY A 71 8.50 15.91 -2.74
N LEU A 72 7.53 16.61 -3.33
CA LEU A 72 7.30 16.61 -4.78
C LEU A 72 8.49 17.18 -5.55
N GLY A 73 9.04 18.31 -5.10
CA GLY A 73 10.23 18.92 -5.70
C GLY A 73 11.45 18.00 -5.63
N PHE A 74 11.66 17.35 -4.47
CA PHE A 74 12.75 16.42 -4.27
C PHE A 74 12.59 15.14 -5.12
N TYR A 75 11.37 14.62 -5.22
CA TYR A 75 11.05 13.49 -6.10
C TYR A 75 11.34 13.82 -7.57
N LEU A 76 10.89 15.00 -8.04
CA LEU A 76 11.17 15.46 -9.39
C LEU A 76 12.67 15.67 -9.62
N TYR A 77 13.39 16.25 -8.66
CA TYR A 77 14.84 16.41 -8.74
C TYR A 77 15.56 15.06 -8.91
N ILE A 78 15.24 14.06 -8.08
CA ILE A 78 15.81 12.71 -8.21
C ILE A 78 15.44 12.10 -9.56
N SER A 79 14.20 12.26 -10.03
CA SER A 79 13.77 11.73 -11.32
C SER A 79 14.57 12.33 -12.49
N ILE A 80 14.87 13.63 -12.44
CA ILE A 80 15.68 14.32 -13.46
C ILE A 80 17.14 13.85 -13.41
N VAL A 81 17.70 13.69 -12.22
CA VAL A 81 19.08 13.20 -12.06
C VAL A 81 19.22 11.77 -12.58
N LYS A 82 18.29 10.88 -12.23
CA LYS A 82 18.25 9.51 -12.75
C LYS A 82 18.07 9.48 -14.27
N TYR A 83 17.20 10.33 -14.81
CA TYR A 83 17.01 10.46 -16.26
C TYR A 83 18.29 10.91 -16.96
N LYS A 84 19.03 11.88 -16.41
CA LYS A 84 20.32 12.33 -16.97
C LYS A 84 21.39 11.25 -16.89
N GLN A 85 21.48 10.51 -15.78
CA GLN A 85 22.44 9.43 -15.64
C GLN A 85 22.19 8.31 -16.65
N ASN A 86 20.94 7.89 -16.82
CA ASN A 86 20.55 6.90 -17.82
C ASN A 86 20.82 7.38 -19.26
N ARG A 87 20.79 8.70 -19.51
CA ARG A 87 21.09 9.29 -20.83
C ARG A 87 22.59 9.41 -21.10
N LEU A 88 23.42 9.59 -20.07
CA LEU A 88 24.88 9.62 -20.20
C LEU A 88 25.46 8.21 -20.37
N GLU A 89 24.94 7.22 -19.64
CA GLU A 89 25.29 5.80 -19.83
C GLU A 89 24.79 5.22 -21.17
N GLY A 90 23.74 5.82 -21.75
CA GLY A 90 23.25 5.48 -23.10
C GLY A 90 23.92 6.23 -24.26
N SER A 91 24.92 7.09 -24.00
CA SER A 91 25.59 7.88 -25.05
C SER A 91 27.02 7.45 -25.39
N SER A 92 27.52 6.35 -24.80
CA SER A 92 28.84 5.80 -25.09
C SER A 92 28.80 4.52 -25.94
N LEU A 93 27.71 4.28 -26.67
CA LEU A 93 27.59 3.17 -27.61
C LEU A 93 26.97 3.69 -28.90
N ASP A 94 27.87 3.83 -29.87
CA ASP A 94 27.71 3.68 -31.30
C ASP A 94 26.66 4.55 -32.02
N ASP A 95 27.21 5.50 -32.79
CA ASP A 95 26.93 5.64 -34.21
C ASP A 95 26.25 4.38 -34.78
N ASP A 96 25.00 4.50 -35.21
CA ASP A 96 24.68 4.67 -36.63
C ASP A 96 23.15 4.48 -36.84
N ILE A 97 22.65 5.16 -37.88
CA ILE A 97 21.36 4.97 -38.56
C ILE A 97 20.12 5.59 -37.88
N ASN A 98 19.88 6.84 -38.27
CA ASN A 98 18.60 7.55 -38.22
C ASN A 98 17.56 6.88 -39.13
N GLU A 99 16.35 6.60 -38.61
CA GLU A 99 15.06 7.03 -39.19
C GLU A 99 13.84 6.69 -38.29
N PRO A 100 12.65 7.30 -38.48
CA PRO A 100 12.23 8.48 -37.73
C PRO A 100 11.16 8.22 -36.66
N ARG A 101 11.15 9.12 -35.68
CA ARG A 101 10.13 9.26 -34.64
C ARG A 101 8.75 9.46 -35.26
N ASN A 102 7.79 8.63 -34.83
CA ASN A 102 6.39 9.03 -34.82
C ASN A 102 5.90 9.03 -33.37
N ILE A 103 5.60 10.23 -32.89
CA ILE A 103 4.96 10.52 -31.62
C ILE A 103 3.47 10.67 -31.92
N TYR A 104 2.60 9.88 -31.30
CA TYR A 104 1.28 10.35 -30.85
C TYR A 104 0.90 9.68 -29.51
N PRO A 105 0.17 10.40 -28.63
CA PRO A 105 0.11 10.13 -27.20
C PRO A 105 -1.25 9.56 -26.80
N GLU A 106 -1.31 8.32 -26.33
CA GLU A 106 -2.40 7.85 -25.46
C GLU A 106 -2.02 6.53 -24.82
N GLY A 107 -2.30 6.41 -23.53
CA GLY A 107 -1.61 5.53 -22.61
C GLY A 107 -1.70 4.04 -22.94
N ASN A 108 -0.55 3.38 -22.89
CA ASN A 108 -0.43 1.98 -22.49
C ASN A 108 0.99 1.75 -21.97
N TYR A 109 1.12 1.01 -20.86
CA TYR A 109 2.43 0.62 -20.34
C TYR A 109 3.07 -0.40 -21.30
N ASN A 110 3.68 0.08 -22.37
CA ASN A 110 4.65 -0.69 -23.11
C ASN A 110 5.97 -0.62 -22.33
N GLU A 111 6.13 -1.54 -21.39
CA GLU A 111 7.47 -1.98 -21.01
C GLU A 111 8.20 -2.33 -22.30
N ASN A 112 9.31 -1.63 -22.50
CA ASN A 112 10.22 -1.80 -23.61
C ASN A 112 10.66 -3.28 -23.62
N ILE A 113 10.00 -4.10 -24.44
CA ILE A 113 10.38 -5.50 -24.71
C ILE A 113 11.73 -5.44 -25.39
N ASN A 114 12.77 -5.46 -24.56
CA ASN A 114 14.13 -5.61 -24.99
C ASN A 114 14.37 -7.11 -25.02
N VAL A 115 14.17 -7.67 -26.23
CA VAL A 115 13.98 -9.09 -26.61
C VAL A 115 15.09 -10.05 -26.13
N ASN A 116 16.14 -9.56 -25.48
CA ASN A 116 17.33 -10.35 -25.15
C ASN A 116 17.43 -10.84 -23.68
N GLY A 117 16.36 -10.75 -22.88
CA GLY A 117 16.41 -11.21 -21.48
C GLY A 117 15.06 -11.52 -20.83
N ASP A 118 14.02 -11.68 -21.65
CA ASP A 118 12.63 -11.81 -21.21
C ASP A 118 12.11 -13.25 -21.35
N HIS A 119 13.01 -14.19 -21.66
CA HIS A 119 12.71 -15.62 -21.71
C HIS A 119 13.76 -16.45 -20.97
N ILE A 120 13.28 -17.55 -20.37
CA ILE A 120 14.10 -18.64 -19.82
C ILE A 120 14.00 -19.77 -20.83
N GLU A 121 15.13 -20.40 -21.12
CA GLU A 121 15.16 -21.63 -21.91
C GLU A 121 15.37 -22.80 -20.95
N ILE A 122 14.43 -23.74 -20.93
CA ILE A 122 14.51 -24.99 -20.15
C ILE A 122 14.24 -26.14 -21.11
N HIS A 123 15.18 -27.07 -21.28
CA HIS A 123 15.12 -28.17 -22.23
C HIS A 123 14.76 -27.77 -23.68
N GLY A 124 15.09 -26.55 -24.09
CA GLY A 124 14.77 -26.01 -25.42
C GLY A 124 13.39 -25.35 -25.52
N ASP A 125 12.57 -25.40 -24.46
CA ASP A 125 11.33 -24.65 -24.36
C ASP A 125 11.57 -23.24 -23.82
N VAL A 126 10.91 -22.28 -24.45
CA VAL A 126 11.09 -20.86 -24.19
C VAL A 126 9.93 -20.36 -23.32
N ILE A 127 10.22 -20.17 -22.03
CA ILE A 127 9.26 -19.66 -21.03
C ILE A 127 9.37 -18.14 -20.95
N ASN A 128 8.25 -17.42 -21.09
CA ASN A 128 8.24 -15.95 -21.02
C ASN A 128 8.12 -15.45 -19.57
N ILE A 129 9.16 -14.77 -19.06
CA ILE A 129 9.20 -14.28 -17.67
C ILE A 129 8.49 -12.95 -17.43
N ASN A 130 8.03 -12.29 -18.50
CA ASN A 130 7.23 -11.09 -18.38
C ASN A 130 5.79 -11.40 -17.97
N GLN A 131 5.38 -12.67 -18.06
CA GLN A 131 4.06 -13.13 -17.68
C GLN A 131 3.89 -13.26 -16.15
N ASN A 132 2.64 -13.38 -15.73
CA ASN A 132 2.30 -13.67 -14.34
C ASN A 132 2.77 -15.07 -13.95
N PHE A 133 3.05 -15.29 -12.66
CA PHE A 133 3.52 -16.59 -12.18
C PHE A 133 2.55 -17.73 -12.54
N SER A 134 1.25 -17.47 -12.65
CA SER A 134 0.26 -18.46 -13.06
C SER A 134 0.52 -19.05 -14.45
N GLU A 135 0.95 -18.22 -15.41
CA GLU A 135 1.24 -18.66 -16.78
C GLU A 135 2.56 -19.45 -16.79
N VAL A 136 3.59 -18.92 -16.13
CA VAL A 136 4.87 -19.61 -15.96
C VAL A 136 4.72 -20.95 -15.22
N ALA A 137 3.83 -21.02 -14.22
CA ALA A 137 3.55 -22.25 -13.49
C ALA A 137 2.83 -23.30 -14.33
N GLN A 138 2.06 -22.88 -15.34
CA GLN A 138 1.49 -23.79 -16.32
C GLN A 138 2.58 -24.35 -17.24
N GLU A 139 3.42 -23.49 -17.80
CA GLU A 139 4.53 -23.89 -18.67
C GLU A 139 5.51 -24.84 -17.95
N ILE A 140 5.84 -24.58 -16.68
CA ILE A 140 6.66 -25.48 -15.86
C ILE A 140 5.98 -26.85 -15.65
N ARG A 141 4.66 -26.92 -15.49
CA ARG A 141 3.94 -28.19 -15.33
C ARG A 141 3.89 -28.99 -16.63
N GLU A 142 3.73 -28.30 -17.75
CA GLU A 142 3.79 -28.91 -19.09
C GLU A 142 5.18 -29.52 -19.32
N LEU A 143 6.25 -28.80 -18.97
CA LEU A 143 7.64 -29.29 -18.99
C LEU A 143 7.87 -30.52 -18.10
N ILE A 144 7.36 -30.51 -16.87
CA ILE A 144 7.46 -31.68 -15.98
C ILE A 144 6.77 -32.90 -16.61
N THR A 145 5.59 -32.68 -17.21
CA THR A 145 4.84 -33.75 -17.89
C THR A 145 5.60 -34.28 -19.10
N GLU A 146 6.26 -33.41 -19.86
CA GLU A 146 7.10 -33.80 -20.98
C GLU A 146 8.30 -34.65 -20.54
N LEU A 147 9.03 -34.23 -19.50
CA LEU A 147 10.13 -35.01 -18.95
C LEU A 147 9.66 -36.36 -18.39
N GLN A 148 8.50 -36.42 -17.75
CA GLN A 148 7.91 -37.68 -17.31
C GLN A 148 7.61 -38.61 -18.50
N ASN A 149 7.12 -38.08 -19.61
CA ASN A 149 6.88 -38.85 -20.84
C ASN A 149 8.19 -39.34 -21.48
N GLN A 150 9.32 -38.68 -21.23
CA GLN A 150 10.66 -39.09 -21.65
C GLN A 150 11.28 -40.16 -20.72
N GLY A 151 10.59 -40.54 -19.64
CA GLY A 151 11.00 -41.61 -18.73
C GLY A 151 11.64 -41.15 -17.42
N TYR A 152 11.68 -39.83 -17.16
CA TYR A 152 12.13 -39.30 -15.88
C TYR A 152 11.06 -39.51 -14.79
N SER A 153 11.49 -39.78 -13.56
CA SER A 153 10.57 -39.70 -12.42
C SER A 153 10.17 -38.25 -12.15
N GLU A 154 9.04 -38.04 -11.46
CA GLU A 154 8.56 -36.70 -11.12
C GLU A 154 9.60 -35.85 -10.37
N GLU A 155 10.32 -36.46 -9.43
CA GLU A 155 11.34 -35.77 -8.64
C GLU A 155 12.61 -35.47 -9.43
N GLU A 156 12.97 -36.34 -10.38
CA GLU A 156 14.08 -36.07 -11.32
C GLU A 156 13.71 -34.93 -12.27
N ALA A 157 12.50 -34.93 -12.83
CA ALA A 157 12.00 -33.86 -13.71
C ALA A 157 11.98 -32.50 -13.00
N LYS A 158 11.47 -32.44 -11.76
CA LYS A 158 11.49 -31.22 -10.94
C LYS A 158 12.91 -30.74 -10.67
N THR A 159 13.83 -31.66 -10.38
CA THR A 159 15.22 -31.32 -10.06
C THR A 159 15.97 -30.80 -11.28
N GLU A 160 15.74 -31.40 -12.45
CA GLU A 160 16.35 -30.99 -13.71
C GLU A 160 15.89 -29.57 -14.10
N ILE A 161 14.58 -29.35 -14.14
CA ILE A 161 13.99 -28.03 -14.43
C ILE A 161 14.48 -26.97 -13.43
N ALA A 162 14.53 -27.29 -12.14
CA ALA A 162 15.04 -26.35 -11.14
C ALA A 162 16.52 -26.03 -11.33
N THR A 163 17.32 -26.99 -11.81
CA THR A 163 18.75 -26.79 -12.06
C THR A 163 18.96 -25.88 -13.26
N GLU A 164 18.29 -26.15 -14.38
CA GLU A 164 18.35 -25.31 -15.58
C GLU A 164 17.82 -23.89 -15.31
N LEU A 165 16.73 -23.78 -14.55
CA LEU A 165 16.19 -22.49 -14.13
C LEU A 165 17.18 -21.69 -13.28
N ALA A 166 17.93 -22.36 -12.40
CA ALA A 166 18.98 -21.71 -11.61
C ALA A 166 20.18 -21.29 -12.47
N GLU A 167 20.55 -22.09 -13.48
CA GLU A 167 21.59 -21.71 -14.44
C GLU A 167 21.19 -20.49 -15.26
N GLU A 168 19.97 -20.44 -15.76
CA GLU A 168 19.44 -19.28 -16.47
C GLU A 168 19.36 -18.05 -15.57
N ALA A 169 19.03 -18.22 -14.28
CA ALA A 169 19.08 -17.15 -13.30
C ALA A 169 20.52 -16.61 -13.10
N ARG A 170 21.53 -17.48 -13.11
CA ARG A 170 22.93 -17.06 -13.00
C ARG A 170 23.41 -16.29 -14.22
N LYS A 171 22.98 -16.70 -15.41
CA LYS A 171 23.35 -16.06 -16.69
C LYS A 171 22.59 -14.74 -16.90
N LYS A 172 21.32 -14.66 -16.50
CA LYS A 172 20.41 -13.54 -16.78
C LYS A 172 19.94 -12.86 -15.49
N PRO A 173 20.43 -11.65 -15.16
CA PRO A 173 20.03 -10.92 -13.94
C PRO A 173 18.52 -10.64 -13.84
N LYS A 174 17.83 -10.47 -14.97
CA LYS A 174 16.37 -10.29 -15.03
C LYS A 174 15.61 -11.53 -14.54
N VAL A 175 16.00 -12.71 -15.02
CA VAL A 175 15.46 -14.02 -14.59
C VAL A 175 15.65 -14.19 -13.09
N ARG A 176 16.87 -13.95 -12.60
CA ARG A 176 17.16 -13.97 -11.16
C ARG A 176 16.20 -13.09 -10.38
N LYS A 177 16.07 -11.82 -10.76
CA LYS A 177 15.20 -10.88 -10.05
C LYS A 177 13.75 -11.37 -10.01
N LYS A 178 13.22 -11.91 -11.11
CA LYS A 178 11.86 -12.46 -11.17
C LYS A 178 11.67 -13.68 -10.28
N LEU A 179 12.62 -14.62 -10.27
CA LEU A 179 12.60 -15.79 -9.38
C LEU A 179 12.58 -15.40 -7.90
N PHE A 180 13.42 -14.44 -7.52
CA PHE A 180 13.42 -13.90 -6.16
C PHE A 180 12.09 -13.23 -5.80
N MET A 181 11.45 -12.53 -6.75
CA MET A 181 10.13 -11.93 -6.53
C MET A 181 9.05 -13.00 -6.33
N TRP A 182 9.03 -14.05 -7.14
CA TRP A 182 8.10 -15.17 -7.00
C TRP A 182 8.30 -15.89 -5.67
N LYS A 183 9.53 -16.26 -5.30
CA LYS A 183 9.81 -16.83 -3.98
C LYS A 183 9.33 -15.95 -2.84
N LYS A 184 9.63 -14.65 -2.89
CA LYS A 184 9.17 -13.70 -1.86
C LYS A 184 7.65 -13.65 -1.78
N SER A 185 6.96 -13.83 -2.91
CA SER A 185 5.49 -13.89 -2.91
C SER A 185 4.98 -15.15 -2.19
N PHE A 186 5.67 -16.29 -2.31
CA PHE A 186 5.23 -17.52 -1.65
C PHE A 186 5.50 -17.55 -0.14
N SER A 187 6.46 -16.75 0.34
CA SER A 187 7.01 -16.94 1.67
C SER A 187 6.73 -15.78 2.64
N THR A 188 5.95 -16.07 3.68
CA THR A 188 5.66 -15.12 4.77
C THR A 188 6.73 -15.10 5.87
N ASN A 189 7.63 -16.10 5.94
CA ASN A 189 8.61 -16.21 7.04
C ASN A 189 9.89 -17.04 6.75
N THR A 190 10.32 -17.26 5.50
CA THR A 190 11.57 -18.00 5.26
C THR A 190 12.82 -17.15 5.48
N LYS A 191 13.86 -17.83 5.97
CA LYS A 191 15.24 -17.34 6.09
C LYS A 191 15.67 -16.79 4.74
N ARG A 192 16.13 -15.52 4.69
CA ARG A 192 16.68 -14.92 3.46
C ARG A 192 17.83 -15.78 2.96
N THR A 193 17.60 -16.51 1.89
CA THR A 193 18.61 -17.24 1.14
C THR A 193 18.87 -16.52 -0.17
N ASN A 194 20.13 -16.45 -0.57
CA ASN A 194 20.55 -15.87 -1.85
C ASN A 194 20.95 -16.95 -2.86
N ASP A 195 20.78 -18.23 -2.52
CA ASP A 195 21.14 -19.35 -3.38
C ASP A 195 20.10 -19.55 -4.49
N GLU A 196 20.51 -19.34 -5.74
CA GLU A 196 19.63 -19.48 -6.90
C GLU A 196 19.06 -20.90 -7.04
N ASN A 197 19.79 -21.93 -6.61
CA ASN A 197 19.33 -23.33 -6.68
C ASN A 197 18.16 -23.58 -5.73
N GLU A 198 18.25 -23.05 -4.51
CA GLU A 198 17.19 -23.18 -3.51
C GLU A 198 15.93 -22.43 -3.96
N ILE A 199 16.12 -21.26 -4.56
CA ILE A 199 15.03 -20.40 -5.07
C ILE A 199 14.34 -21.07 -6.25
N ALA A 200 15.10 -21.60 -7.22
CA ALA A 200 14.53 -22.28 -8.37
C ALA A 200 13.73 -23.53 -7.96
N ARG A 201 14.25 -24.34 -7.02
CA ARG A 201 13.52 -25.50 -6.48
C ARG A 201 12.20 -25.11 -5.85
N GLU A 202 12.18 -24.04 -5.06
CA GLU A 202 10.96 -23.56 -4.41
C GLU A 202 9.94 -23.08 -5.45
N VAL A 203 10.39 -22.37 -6.48
CA VAL A 203 9.53 -21.91 -7.59
C VAL A 203 8.92 -23.09 -8.36
N VAL A 204 9.72 -24.09 -8.72
CA VAL A 204 9.23 -25.30 -9.41
C VAL A 204 8.26 -26.09 -8.52
N THR A 205 8.59 -26.24 -7.24
CA THR A 205 7.69 -26.90 -6.27
C THR A 205 6.37 -26.14 -6.16
N SER A 206 6.41 -24.81 -6.01
CA SER A 206 5.22 -23.97 -5.99
C SER A 206 4.42 -24.09 -7.28
N ALA A 207 5.06 -24.16 -8.45
CA ALA A 207 4.38 -24.33 -9.74
C ALA A 207 3.63 -25.68 -9.83
N THR A 208 4.18 -26.76 -9.26
CA THR A 208 3.50 -28.07 -9.23
C THR A 208 2.32 -28.14 -8.29
N VAL A 209 2.40 -27.45 -7.15
CA VAL A 209 1.29 -27.33 -6.19
C VAL A 209 0.21 -26.37 -6.71
N TYR A 210 0.60 -25.42 -7.56
CA TYR A 210 -0.30 -24.43 -8.17
C TYR A 210 -1.23 -25.09 -9.20
N SER A 211 -2.40 -25.54 -8.74
CA SER A 211 -3.49 -26.04 -9.59
C SER A 211 -4.58 -24.97 -9.71
N HIS A 212 -4.83 -24.50 -10.93
CA HIS A 212 -5.85 -23.47 -11.21
C HIS A 212 -7.23 -23.85 -10.66
N THR A 213 -7.86 -22.92 -9.94
CA THR A 213 -9.23 -22.55 -10.31
C THR A 213 -9.14 -21.23 -11.08
N SER A 214 -9.49 -21.32 -12.36
CA SER A 214 -9.68 -20.21 -13.28
C SER A 214 -10.52 -19.11 -12.65
N SER A 215 -9.94 -17.95 -12.37
CA SER A 215 -10.69 -16.70 -12.28
C SER A 215 -9.91 -15.62 -12.99
N LYS A 216 -10.62 -14.90 -13.84
CA LYS A 216 -10.15 -13.83 -14.73
C LYS A 216 -9.90 -12.52 -13.98
N ASP A 217 -9.96 -12.55 -12.65
CA ASP A 217 -9.80 -11.41 -11.76
C ASP A 217 -8.74 -11.75 -10.70
N PHE A 218 -7.49 -11.36 -10.94
CA PHE A 218 -6.43 -11.43 -9.93
C PHE A 218 -5.50 -10.21 -10.05
N THR A 219 -6.01 -9.03 -9.73
CA THR A 219 -5.16 -7.88 -9.33
C THR A 219 -4.80 -7.90 -7.85
N GLU A 220 -5.25 -8.88 -7.07
CA GLU A 220 -4.92 -8.96 -5.66
C GLU A 220 -4.92 -10.41 -5.20
N VAL A 221 -4.05 -10.67 -4.22
CA VAL A 221 -3.96 -11.90 -3.43
C VAL A 221 -3.03 -12.99 -3.98
N VAL A 222 -1.77 -12.81 -3.61
CA VAL A 222 -0.74 -13.84 -3.53
C VAL A 222 -1.16 -14.89 -2.50
N SER A 223 -1.35 -16.12 -2.99
CA SER A 223 -1.74 -17.30 -2.23
C SER A 223 -0.60 -17.83 -1.35
N GLY A 224 -0.69 -17.49 -0.07
CA GLY A 224 -0.06 -18.20 1.05
C GLY A 224 -0.94 -18.15 2.29
N CYS A 225 -1.59 -17.00 2.54
CA CYS A 225 -2.53 -16.85 3.65
C CYS A 225 -3.89 -17.55 3.44
N TYR A 226 -4.32 -17.76 2.20
CA TYR A 226 -5.68 -18.24 1.93
C TYR A 226 -5.81 -19.75 1.79
N GLN A 227 -4.72 -20.50 1.72
CA GLN A 227 -4.80 -21.96 1.63
C GLN A 227 -5.28 -22.55 2.97
N LYS A 228 -4.75 -22.05 4.09
CA LYS A 228 -5.22 -22.40 5.44
C LYS A 228 -6.64 -21.90 5.71
N LEU A 229 -6.99 -20.72 5.20
CA LEU A 229 -8.35 -20.19 5.32
C LEU A 229 -9.34 -21.05 4.51
N ASP A 230 -9.01 -21.43 3.28
CA ASP A 230 -9.85 -22.28 2.42
C ASP A 230 -10.01 -23.70 3.01
N GLU A 231 -8.96 -24.26 3.60
CA GLU A 231 -9.03 -25.51 4.36
C GLU A 231 -9.97 -25.42 5.57
N LEU A 232 -9.89 -24.33 6.35
CA LEU A 232 -10.76 -24.09 7.51
C LEU A 232 -12.22 -23.89 7.09
N LEU A 233 -12.46 -23.18 5.99
CA LEU A 233 -13.79 -22.95 5.42
C LEU A 233 -14.40 -24.26 4.89
N LYS A 234 -13.64 -25.09 4.16
CA LYS A 234 -14.08 -26.41 3.71
C LYS A 234 -14.36 -27.37 4.87
N ALA A 235 -13.60 -27.28 5.95
CA ALA A 235 -13.82 -28.05 7.18
C ALA A 235 -14.97 -27.51 8.06
N ARG A 236 -15.64 -26.42 7.66
CA ARG A 236 -16.70 -25.72 8.42
C ARG A 236 -16.25 -25.25 9.82
N LYS A 237 -14.98 -24.88 9.95
CA LYS A 237 -14.37 -24.36 11.19
C LYS A 237 -14.37 -22.83 11.18
N TRP A 238 -15.55 -22.25 11.31
CA TRP A 238 -15.78 -20.81 11.11
C TRP A 238 -15.13 -19.90 12.15
N GLU A 239 -14.97 -20.38 13.38
CA GLU A 239 -14.38 -19.61 14.49
C GLU A 239 -12.86 -19.43 14.29
N GLU A 240 -12.15 -20.52 13.94
CA GLU A 240 -10.72 -20.49 13.61
C GLU A 240 -10.42 -19.66 12.34
N ALA A 241 -11.39 -19.60 11.41
CA ALA A 241 -11.28 -18.78 10.20
C ALA A 241 -11.43 -17.28 10.49
N GLY A 242 -12.26 -16.91 11.47
CA GLY A 242 -12.48 -15.52 11.90
C GLY A 242 -11.22 -14.92 12.52
N ASP A 243 -10.58 -15.65 13.43
CA ASP A 243 -9.33 -15.20 14.09
C ASP A 243 -8.17 -15.04 13.10
N PHE A 244 -8.19 -15.77 11.98
CA PHE A 244 -7.15 -15.68 10.94
C PHE A 244 -7.19 -14.36 10.16
N GLN A 245 -8.35 -13.69 10.10
CA GLN A 245 -8.51 -12.37 9.46
C GLN A 245 -8.10 -11.21 10.36
N GLU A 246 -8.10 -11.36 11.69
CA GLU A 246 -7.73 -10.26 12.61
C GLU A 246 -6.22 -10.14 12.84
N ILE A 247 -5.43 -11.16 12.50
CA ILE A 247 -3.99 -11.25 12.82
C ILE A 247 -3.08 -10.84 11.64
N ASN A 248 -3.61 -10.72 10.42
CA ASN A 248 -2.88 -10.25 9.22
C ASN A 248 -3.45 -8.94 8.69
#